data_AF-A0A537RDL0-F1
#
_entry.id   AF-A0A537RDL0-F1
#
_cell.length_a   1.000
_cell.length_b   1.000
_cell.length_c   1.000
_cell.angle_alpha   90.00
_cell.angle_beta   90.00
_cell.angle_gamma   90.00
#
_symmetry.space_group_name_H-M   'P 1'
#
loop_
_entity.id
_entity.type
_entity.pdbx_description
1 polymer ?
#
loop_
_entity_poly.entity_id
_entity_poly.type
_entity_poly.pdbx_seq_one_letter_code
_entity_poly.pdbx_strand_id
1 'polypeptide(L)'
;MQAINKALLIGATALTLTATAASAAVVCNDEGDCWRVRGRPDYGSDLRLSIHPDNWRWQRSERYRWREPGRGHGYYRGGAWVVIR
;
A
#
# COMPACT_ATOMS: atom_id res chain seq x y z
N MET A 1 -17.80 16.01 60.87
CA MET A 1 -17.72 16.03 59.38
C MET A 1 -16.27 16.20 59.00
N GLN A 2 -15.60 15.14 58.54
CA GLN A 2 -14.19 15.20 58.13
C GLN A 2 -14.09 15.46 56.63
N ALA A 3 -13.21 16.38 56.26
CA ALA A 3 -12.96 16.81 54.90
C ALA A 3 -12.52 15.63 54.02
N ILE A 4 -13.29 15.35 52.98
CA ILE A 4 -12.93 14.37 51.95
C ILE A 4 -11.90 15.04 51.03
N ASN A 5 -10.63 14.95 51.40
CA ASN A 5 -9.51 15.21 50.50
C ASN A 5 -9.31 13.97 49.61
N LYS A 6 -10.02 13.91 48.48
CA LYS A 6 -9.71 12.98 47.39
C LYS A 6 -9.79 13.71 46.06
N ALA A 7 -8.79 14.56 45.80
CA ALA A 7 -8.51 15.00 44.44
C ALA A 7 -7.82 13.83 43.71
N LEU A 8 -8.63 12.95 43.15
CA LEU A 8 -8.19 11.92 42.20
C LEU A 8 -8.82 12.25 40.85
N LEU A 9 -8.06 12.87 39.96
CA LEU A 9 -8.36 12.86 38.53
C LEU A 9 -7.11 12.36 37.81
N ILE A 10 -7.21 11.09 37.43
CA ILE A 10 -6.22 10.26 36.74
C ILE A 10 -6.02 10.79 35.32
N GLY A 11 -4.79 10.65 34.83
CA GLY A 11 -4.22 11.30 33.65
C GLY A 11 -5.05 11.27 32.37
N ALA A 12 -5.04 12.40 31.67
CA ALA A 12 -5.49 12.49 30.29
C ALA A 12 -4.56 11.65 29.40
N THR A 13 -5.01 10.46 29.00
CA THR A 13 -4.28 9.66 28.02
C THR A 13 -4.69 10.16 26.63
N ALA A 14 -3.91 11.05 26.05
CA ALA A 14 -4.09 11.43 24.65
C ALA A 14 -3.73 10.22 23.78
N LEU A 15 -4.74 9.51 23.29
CA LEU A 15 -4.58 8.48 22.27
C LEU A 15 -4.19 9.18 20.98
N THR A 16 -2.89 9.26 20.69
CA THR A 16 -2.40 9.64 19.36
C THR A 16 -2.77 8.51 18.40
N LEU A 17 -3.92 8.67 17.72
CA LEU A 17 -4.29 7.85 16.58
C LEU A 17 -3.28 8.16 15.46
N THR A 18 -2.18 7.40 15.41
CA THR A 18 -1.28 7.43 14.28
C THR A 18 -2.02 6.81 13.09
N ALA A 19 -2.64 7.65 12.26
CA ALA A 19 -3.12 7.23 10.96
C ALA A 19 -1.90 6.82 10.15
N THR A 20 -1.62 5.52 10.08
CA THR A 20 -0.63 5.00 9.15
C THR A 20 -1.18 5.27 7.76
N ALA A 21 -0.65 6.29 7.07
CA ALA A 21 -0.91 6.45 5.65
C ALA A 21 -0.60 5.09 5.00
N ALA A 22 -1.61 4.46 4.42
CA ALA A 22 -1.41 3.22 3.69
C ALA A 22 -0.47 3.57 2.54
N SER A 23 0.82 3.24 2.69
CA SER A 23 1.76 3.38 1.59
C SER A 23 1.24 2.53 0.44
N ALA A 24 1.34 3.04 -0.77
CA ALA A 24 1.01 2.30 -1.98
C ALA A 24 2.21 2.35 -2.93
N ALA A 25 2.29 1.34 -3.77
CA ALA A 25 3.27 1.26 -4.83
C ALA A 25 2.56 0.98 -6.15
N VAL A 26 3.08 1.56 -7.23
CA VAL A 26 2.66 1.24 -8.60
C VAL A 26 3.64 0.18 -9.12
N VAL A 27 3.11 -0.94 -9.54
CA VAL A 27 3.88 -2.05 -10.10
C VAL A 27 3.52 -2.17 -11.56
N CYS A 28 4.51 -2.25 -12.44
CA CYS A 28 4.33 -2.41 -13.87
C CYS A 28 5.13 -3.60 -14.40
N ASN A 29 4.55 -4.39 -15.29
CA ASN A 29 5.27 -5.42 -16.04
C ASN A 29 5.85 -4.87 -17.35
N ASP A 30 6.62 -5.69 -18.06
CA ASP A 30 7.21 -5.35 -19.35
C ASP A 30 6.23 -5.43 -20.52
N GLU A 31 4.97 -5.81 -20.29
CA GLU A 31 3.90 -5.77 -21.28
C GLU A 31 3.17 -4.41 -21.26
N GLY A 32 3.37 -3.63 -20.19
CA GLY A 32 2.73 -2.33 -19.96
C GLY A 32 1.51 -2.39 -19.03
N ASP A 33 1.19 -3.53 -18.44
CA ASP A 33 0.15 -3.62 -17.42
C ASP A 33 0.69 -3.09 -16.08
N CYS A 34 -0.01 -2.13 -15.50
CA CYS A 34 0.33 -1.52 -14.22
C CYS A 34 -0.81 -1.66 -13.21
N TRP A 35 -0.50 -1.96 -11.97
CA TRP A 35 -1.48 -2.07 -10.87
C TRP A 35 -0.93 -1.42 -9.60
N ARG A 36 -1.83 -1.03 -8.69
CA ARG A 36 -1.46 -0.54 -7.37
C ARG A 36 -1.51 -1.65 -6.35
N VAL A 37 -0.55 -1.66 -5.45
CA VAL A 37 -0.56 -2.52 -4.27
C VAL A 37 -0.40 -1.69 -3.01
N ARG A 38 -0.82 -2.24 -1.87
CA ARG A 38 -0.55 -1.65 -0.56
C ARG A 38 0.86 -2.04 -0.09
N GLY A 39 1.52 -1.14 0.62
CA GLY A 39 2.86 -1.32 1.13
C GLY A 39 3.95 -1.22 0.05
N ARG A 40 5.12 -1.76 0.39
CA ARG A 40 6.20 -2.03 -0.54
C ARG A 40 6.20 -3.53 -0.82
N PRO A 41 5.68 -3.97 -1.98
CA PRO A 41 5.65 -5.39 -2.30
C PRO A 41 7.09 -5.89 -2.51
N ASP A 42 7.33 -7.13 -2.11
CA ASP A 42 8.54 -7.86 -2.50
C ASP A 42 8.17 -8.84 -3.62
N TYR A 43 8.88 -8.75 -4.73
CA TYR A 43 8.71 -9.60 -5.90
C TYR A 43 10.06 -10.21 -6.26
N GLY A 44 10.03 -11.47 -6.69
CA GLY A 44 11.21 -12.13 -7.21
C GLY A 44 11.82 -11.36 -8.38
N SER A 45 13.15 -11.28 -8.42
CA SER A 45 13.89 -10.59 -9.48
C SER A 45 13.68 -11.19 -10.87
N ASP A 46 13.21 -12.43 -10.94
CA ASP A 46 12.86 -13.16 -12.14
C ASP A 46 11.60 -12.62 -12.86
N LEU A 47 10.73 -11.90 -12.14
CA LEU A 47 9.44 -11.43 -12.67
C LEU A 47 9.54 -10.17 -13.56
N ARG A 48 10.72 -9.54 -13.65
CA ARG A 48 10.97 -8.33 -14.46
C ARG A 48 9.93 -7.22 -14.25
N LEU A 49 9.58 -6.97 -12.98
CA LEU A 49 8.63 -5.94 -12.58
C LEU A 49 9.35 -4.64 -12.21
N SER A 50 8.76 -3.50 -12.58
CA SER A 50 9.18 -2.18 -12.13
C SER A 50 8.27 -1.72 -11.00
N ILE A 51 8.86 -1.29 -9.88
CA ILE A 51 8.14 -0.78 -8.71
C ILE A 51 8.41 0.72 -8.59
N HIS A 52 7.33 1.50 -8.53
CA HIS A 52 7.34 2.94 -8.44
C HIS A 52 6.54 3.43 -7.22
N PRO A 53 6.83 4.64 -6.70
CA PRO A 53 6.03 5.23 -5.63
C PRO A 53 4.59 5.52 -6.09
N ASP A 54 3.65 5.65 -5.15
CA ASP A 54 2.22 5.86 -5.45
C ASP A 54 1.90 7.08 -6.32
N ASN A 55 2.72 8.14 -6.21
CA ASN A 55 2.57 9.36 -6.98
C ASN A 55 3.17 9.27 -8.39
N TRP A 56 3.80 8.14 -8.75
CA TRP A 56 4.39 7.95 -10.06
C TRP A 56 3.32 7.91 -11.14
N ARG A 57 3.65 8.54 -12.27
CA ARG A 57 2.81 8.67 -13.45
C ARG A 57 3.68 8.54 -14.68
N TRP A 58 3.10 7.99 -15.73
CA TRP A 58 3.70 7.94 -17.06
C TRP A 58 3.14 9.02 -17.98
N GLN A 59 3.87 9.32 -19.04
CA GLN A 59 3.46 10.24 -20.10
C GLN A 59 2.44 9.59 -21.04
N ARG A 60 1.60 10.39 -21.71
CA ARG A 60 0.55 9.89 -22.63
C ARG A 60 1.07 9.04 -23.79
N SER A 61 2.33 9.21 -24.18
CA SER A 61 2.97 8.44 -25.26
C SER A 61 3.45 7.05 -24.81
N GLU A 62 3.44 6.75 -23.52
CA GLU A 62 3.90 5.48 -22.99
C GLU A 62 2.80 4.40 -23.11
N ARG A 63 3.23 3.15 -23.27
CA ARG A 63 2.36 1.98 -23.52
C ARG A 63 1.63 1.45 -22.28
N TYR A 64 1.68 2.17 -21.16
CA TYR A 64 1.17 1.70 -19.89
C TYR A 64 -0.35 1.80 -19.79
N ARG A 65 -0.95 0.83 -19.11
CA ARG A 65 -2.39 0.76 -18.84
C ARG A 65 -2.65 0.28 -17.43
N TRP A 66 -3.66 0.88 -16.80
CA TRP A 66 -4.09 0.47 -15.47
C TRP A 66 -4.84 -0.86 -15.51
N ARG A 67 -4.55 -1.70 -14.54
CA ARG A 67 -5.27 -2.92 -14.22
C ARG A 67 -5.72 -2.90 -12.77
N GLU A 68 -6.89 -3.48 -12.52
CA GLU A 68 -7.30 -3.78 -11.16
C GLU A 68 -6.47 -4.96 -10.63
N PRO A 69 -5.83 -4.87 -9.46
CA PRO A 69 -5.14 -6.00 -8.88
C PRO A 69 -6.15 -7.10 -8.52
N GLY A 70 -5.78 -8.35 -8.79
CA GLY A 70 -6.55 -9.51 -8.35
C GLY A 70 -6.45 -9.74 -6.85
N ARG A 71 -7.08 -10.82 -6.37
CA ARG A 71 -7.02 -11.18 -4.95
C ARG A 71 -5.62 -11.66 -4.56
N GLY A 72 -5.18 -11.29 -3.36
CA GLY A 72 -3.92 -11.76 -2.76
C GLY A 72 -2.67 -11.02 -3.24
N HIS A 73 -1.50 -11.58 -2.91
CA HIS A 73 -0.21 -11.15 -3.46
C HIS A 73 -0.05 -11.76 -4.86
N GLY A 74 0.24 -10.95 -5.87
CA GLY A 74 0.26 -11.43 -7.24
C GLY A 74 0.72 -10.38 -8.25
N TYR A 75 0.81 -10.79 -9.50
CA TYR A 75 1.32 -9.97 -10.60
C TYR A 75 0.60 -10.25 -11.92
N TYR A 76 0.64 -9.31 -12.84
CA TYR A 76 0.13 -9.51 -14.20
C TYR A 76 1.18 -10.14 -15.12
N ARG A 77 0.78 -11.19 -15.84
CA ARG A 77 1.56 -11.82 -16.93
C ARG A 77 0.61 -12.28 -18.04
N GLY A 78 0.89 -11.92 -19.28
CA GLY A 78 0.02 -12.25 -20.42
C GLY A 78 -1.41 -11.70 -20.27
N GLY A 79 -1.56 -10.55 -19.60
CA GLY A 79 -2.87 -9.96 -19.28
C GLY A 79 -3.68 -10.66 -18.18
N ALA A 80 -3.15 -11.70 -17.52
CA ALA A 80 -3.82 -12.42 -16.44
C ALA A 80 -3.15 -12.18 -15.08
N TRP A 81 -3.95 -12.19 -14.00
CA TRP A 81 -3.45 -12.11 -12.63
C TRP A 81 -2.95 -13.47 -12.14
N VAL A 82 -1.67 -13.53 -11.77
CA VAL A 82 -1.01 -14.71 -11.21
C VAL A 82 -0.79 -14.48 -9.73
N VAL A 83 -1.39 -15.33 -8.90
CA VAL A 83 -1.23 -15.28 -7.43
C VAL A 83 0.08 -15.96 -7.04
N ILE A 84 0.87 -15.28 -6.20
CA ILE A 84 2.07 -15.81 -5.55
C ILE A 84 1.63 -16.38 -4.19
N ARG A 85 2.00 -17.63 -3.92
CA ARG A 85 1.69 -18.33 -2.67
C ARG A 85 2.92 -18.52 -1.81
#